data_AF-A0A9E5S3R3-F1
#
_entry.id   AF-A0A9E5S3R3-F1
#
_cell.length_a   1.000
_cell.length_b   1.000
_cell.length_c   1.000
_cell.angle_alpha   90.00
_cell.angle_beta   90.00
_cell.angle_gamma   90.00
#
_symmetry.space_group_name_H-M   'P 1'
#
loop_
_entity.id
_entity.type
_entity.pdbx_description
1 polymer ?
#
loop_
_entity_poly.entity_id
_entity_poly.type
_entity_poly.pdbx_seq_one_letter_code
_entity_poly.pdbx_strand_id
1 'polypeptide(L)'
;MYQSEEKQTLAQAAEEIQNLLKILEENNPTATQAEKQTFVNTAIAPEKRNKIVRALEAGGEKALEEFLKNPYVNVGMAIVKEWQKVE
;
A
#
# COMPACT_ATOMS: atom_id res chain seq x y z
N MET A 1 -5.97 -22.03 6.75
CA MET A 1 -6.04 -20.87 7.66
C MET A 1 -5.05 -19.75 7.30
N TYR A 2 -4.07 -19.98 6.41
CA TYR A 2 -3.15 -18.93 5.94
C TYR A 2 -3.88 -17.82 5.16
N GLN A 3 -4.70 -18.17 4.15
CA GLN A 3 -5.41 -17.20 3.30
C GLN A 3 -6.19 -16.09 4.03
N SER A 4 -6.68 -16.34 5.25
CA SER A 4 -7.36 -15.32 6.05
C SER A 4 -6.40 -14.28 6.64
N GLU A 5 -5.20 -14.67 7.04
CA GLU A 5 -4.18 -13.78 7.63
C GLU A 5 -3.55 -12.88 6.56
N GLU A 6 -3.24 -13.42 5.37
CA GLU A 6 -2.73 -12.59 4.28
C GLU A 6 -3.80 -11.59 3.80
N LYS A 7 -5.06 -12.01 3.71
CA LYS A 7 -6.17 -11.11 3.36
C LYS A 7 -6.36 -10.00 4.39
N GLN A 8 -6.22 -10.30 5.69
CA GLN A 8 -6.25 -9.29 6.75
C GLN A 8 -5.06 -8.32 6.63
N THR A 9 -3.87 -8.85 6.36
CA THR A 9 -2.66 -8.04 6.16
C THR A 9 -2.83 -7.08 4.98
N LEU A 10 -3.37 -7.55 3.85
CA LEU A 10 -3.66 -6.72 2.68
C LEU A 10 -4.73 -5.66 2.94
N ALA A 11 -5.80 -5.99 3.68
CA ALA A 11 -6.84 -5.03 4.06
C ALA A 11 -6.27 -3.91 4.93
N GLN A 12 -5.47 -4.26 5.94
CA GLN A 12 -4.80 -3.29 6.82
C GLN A 12 -3.80 -2.42 6.06
N ALA A 13 -3.05 -3.02 5.13
CA ALA A 13 -2.11 -2.29 4.28
C ALA A 13 -2.82 -1.26 3.39
N ALA A 14 -3.92 -1.66 2.74
CA ALA A 14 -4.71 -0.76 1.92
C ALA A 14 -5.27 0.41 2.73
N GLU A 15 -5.80 0.14 3.93
CA GLU A 15 -6.32 1.19 4.82
C GLU A 15 -5.23 2.17 5.25
N GLU A 16 -4.06 1.68 5.65
CA GLU A 16 -2.94 2.51 6.09
C GLU A 16 -2.37 3.36 4.95
N ILE A 17 -2.10 2.76 3.77
CA ILE A 17 -1.62 3.49 2.59
C ILE A 17 -2.62 4.57 2.20
N GLN A 18 -3.91 4.24 2.18
CA GLN A 18 -4.97 5.20 1.86
C GLN A 18 -5.02 6.35 2.86
N ASN A 19 -4.93 6.07 4.16
CA ASN A 19 -4.95 7.10 5.19
C ASN A 19 -3.73 8.02 5.08
N LEU A 20 -2.55 7.48 4.81
CA LEU A 20 -1.33 8.25 4.58
C LEU A 20 -1.45 9.17 3.36
N LEU A 21 -1.94 8.63 2.24
CA LEU A 21 -2.14 9.41 1.02
C LEU A 21 -3.17 10.52 1.21
N LYS A 22 -4.26 10.24 1.94
CA LYS A 22 -5.25 11.26 2.29
C LYS A 22 -4.64 12.40 3.11
N ILE A 23 -3.87 12.07 4.14
CA ILE A 23 -3.17 13.08 4.97
C ILE A 23 -2.24 13.92 4.11
N LEU A 24 -1.48 13.29 3.21
CA LEU A 24 -0.60 14.01 2.30
C LEU A 24 -1.37 14.94 1.36
N GLU A 25 -2.49 14.49 0.79
CA GLU A 25 -3.32 15.31 -0.09
C GLU A 25 -3.96 16.50 0.64
N GLU A 26 -4.36 16.34 1.91
CA GLU A 26 -4.87 17.44 2.73
C GLU A 26 -3.81 18.52 3.00
N ASN A 27 -2.54 18.13 3.15
CA ASN A 27 -1.43 19.05 3.44
C ASN A 27 -0.73 19.59 2.17
N ASN A 28 -0.71 18.80 1.11
CA ASN A 28 -0.09 19.11 -0.18
C ASN A 28 -0.93 18.49 -1.33
N PRO A 29 -2.02 19.17 -1.75
CA PRO A 29 -2.90 18.67 -2.82
C PRO A 29 -2.21 18.49 -4.17
N THR A 30 -1.09 19.21 -4.38
CA THR A 30 -0.28 19.17 -5.59
C THR A 30 0.86 18.16 -5.53
N ALA A 31 0.91 17.30 -4.49
CA ALA A 31 1.93 16.28 -4.34
C ALA A 31 2.00 15.37 -5.57
N THR A 32 3.18 15.30 -6.15
CA THR A 32 3.53 14.41 -7.26
C THR A 32 3.46 12.95 -6.81
N GLN A 33 3.41 12.03 -7.77
CA GLN A 33 3.42 10.59 -7.48
C GLN A 33 4.68 10.16 -6.71
N ALA A 34 5.85 10.74 -7.03
CA ALA A 34 7.10 10.47 -6.33
C ALA A 34 7.07 10.93 -4.87
N GLU A 35 6.47 12.09 -4.59
CA GLU A 35 6.28 12.57 -3.21
C GLU A 35 5.32 11.69 -2.43
N LYS A 36 4.20 11.27 -3.05
CA LYS A 36 3.25 10.32 -2.45
C LYS A 36 3.92 9.01 -2.05
N GLN A 37 4.71 8.45 -2.96
CA GLN A 37 5.45 7.23 -2.71
C GLN A 37 6.53 7.40 -1.64
N THR A 38 7.30 8.49 -1.69
CA THR A 38 8.33 8.79 -0.68
C THR A 38 7.70 8.92 0.70
N PHE A 39 6.60 9.64 0.82
CA PHE A 39 5.88 9.81 2.09
C PHE A 39 5.42 8.48 2.68
N VAL A 40 4.77 7.64 1.88
CA VAL A 40 4.31 6.31 2.33
C VAL A 40 5.50 5.40 2.68
N ASN A 41 6.58 5.43 1.89
CA ASN A 41 7.80 4.66 2.15
C ASN A 41 8.50 5.07 3.44
N THR A 42 8.46 6.35 3.80
CA THR A 42 9.01 6.85 5.07
C THR A 42 8.11 6.49 6.25
N ALA A 43 6.79 6.48 6.06
CA ALA A 43 5.82 6.20 7.13
C ALA A 43 5.70 4.71 7.48
N ILE A 44 5.85 3.82 6.49
CA ILE A 44 5.71 2.36 6.67
C ILE A 44 7.10 1.73 6.84
N ALA A 45 7.31 1.12 8.01
CA ALA A 45 8.56 0.46 8.35
C ALA A 45 8.93 -0.67 7.38
N PRO A 46 10.23 -0.88 7.06
CA PRO A 46 10.67 -1.93 6.14
C PRO A 46 10.14 -3.33 6.48
N GLU A 47 10.13 -3.72 7.74
CA GLU A 47 9.66 -5.04 8.18
C GLU A 47 8.16 -5.24 7.88
N LYS A 48 7.38 -4.17 7.91
CA LYS A 48 5.96 -4.18 7.55
C LYS A 48 5.78 -4.30 6.05
N ARG A 49 6.62 -3.62 5.23
CA ARG A 49 6.61 -3.77 3.77
C ARG A 49 6.84 -5.21 3.34
N ASN A 50 7.82 -5.90 3.92
CA ASN A 50 8.10 -7.31 3.58
C ASN A 50 6.91 -8.22 3.91
N LYS A 51 6.18 -7.96 5.01
CA LYS A 51 4.93 -8.69 5.32
C LYS A 51 3.84 -8.42 4.29
N ILE A 52 3.70 -7.18 3.85
CA ILE A 52 2.72 -6.78 2.82
C ILE A 52 3.07 -7.46 1.48
N VAL A 53 4.35 -7.48 1.09
CA VAL A 53 4.82 -8.15 -0.13
C VAL A 53 4.49 -9.64 -0.08
N ARG A 54 4.82 -10.35 1.00
CA ARG A 54 4.49 -11.78 1.15
C ARG A 54 2.98 -12.04 1.12
N ALA A 55 2.19 -11.20 1.79
CA ALA A 55 0.74 -11.30 1.75
C ALA A 55 0.19 -11.06 0.34
N LEU A 56 0.81 -10.17 -0.43
CA LEU A 56 0.46 -9.88 -1.81
C LEU A 56 0.82 -11.03 -2.76
N GLU A 57 1.97 -11.68 -2.55
CA GLU A 57 2.37 -12.88 -3.30
C GLU A 57 1.40 -14.04 -3.08
N ALA A 58 0.89 -14.20 -1.85
CA ALA A 58 -0.07 -15.25 -1.50
C ALA A 58 -1.51 -14.92 -1.93
N GLY A 59 -1.94 -13.66 -1.76
CA GLY A 59 -3.32 -13.20 -1.99
C GLY A 59 -3.58 -12.66 -3.40
N GLY A 60 -2.55 -12.30 -4.14
CA GLY A 60 -2.60 -11.68 -5.46
C GLY A 60 -2.94 -10.18 -5.44
N GLU A 61 -2.51 -9.46 -6.48
CA GLU A 61 -2.72 -8.01 -6.62
C GLU A 61 -4.19 -7.59 -6.51
N LYS A 62 -5.11 -8.38 -7.07
CA LYS A 62 -6.55 -8.11 -7.02
C LYS A 62 -7.09 -8.02 -5.59
N ALA A 63 -6.56 -8.82 -4.66
CA ALA A 63 -7.02 -8.78 -3.28
C ALA A 63 -6.68 -7.45 -2.61
N LEU A 64 -5.54 -6.83 -2.95
CA LEU A 64 -5.18 -5.50 -2.45
C LEU A 64 -6.02 -4.41 -3.12
N GLU A 65 -6.22 -4.51 -4.44
CA GLU A 65 -7.05 -3.56 -5.21
C GLU A 65 -8.48 -3.46 -4.67
N GLU A 66 -9.08 -4.58 -4.26
CA GLU A 66 -10.43 -4.62 -3.68
C GLU A 66 -10.57 -3.79 -2.38
N PHE A 67 -9.48 -3.61 -1.63
CA PHE A 67 -9.49 -2.85 -0.38
C PHE A 67 -9.15 -1.36 -0.56
N LEU A 68 -8.47 -1.02 -1.66
CA LEU A 68 -8.14 0.37 -1.98
C LEU A 68 -9.38 1.10 -2.53
N LYS A 69 -9.71 2.27 -1.99
CA LYS A 69 -10.78 3.11 -2.53
C LYS A 69 -10.23 4.04 -3.60
N ASN A 70 -11.06 4.36 -4.60
CA ASN A 70 -10.75 5.46 -5.52
C ASN A 70 -10.68 6.79 -4.75
N PRO A 71 -9.69 7.67 -5.04
CA PRO A 71 -8.74 7.62 -6.15
C PRO A 71 -7.41 6.88 -5.87
N TYR A 72 -7.26 6.23 -4.72
CA TYR A 72 -5.98 5.72 -4.24
C TYR A 72 -5.52 4.39 -4.85
N VAL A 73 -6.38 3.71 -5.64
CA VAL A 73 -6.05 2.41 -6.24
C VAL A 73 -4.76 2.45 -7.04
N ASN A 74 -4.64 3.36 -8.02
CA ASN A 74 -3.48 3.42 -8.91
C ASN A 74 -2.17 3.72 -8.16
N VAL A 75 -2.21 4.70 -7.25
CA VAL A 75 -1.01 5.11 -6.49
C VAL A 75 -0.65 4.07 -5.43
N GLY A 76 -1.62 3.50 -4.73
CA GLY A 76 -1.41 2.45 -3.74
C GLY A 76 -0.80 1.20 -4.37
N MET A 77 -1.34 0.77 -5.51
CA MET A 77 -0.77 -0.36 -6.26
C MET A 77 0.64 -0.07 -6.78
N ALA A 78 0.91 1.13 -7.27
CA ALA A 78 2.25 1.51 -7.71
C ALA A 78 3.28 1.45 -6.56
N ILE A 79 2.91 1.91 -5.37
CA ILE A 79 3.74 1.88 -4.17
C ILE A 79 4.10 0.43 -3.80
N VAL A 80 3.10 -0.45 -3.68
CA VAL A 80 3.35 -1.84 -3.26
C VAL A 80 4.11 -2.63 -4.35
N LYS A 81 3.87 -2.35 -5.63
CA LYS A 81 4.65 -2.92 -6.74
C LYS A 81 6.11 -2.52 -6.72
N GLU A 82 6.44 -1.35 -6.19
CA GLU A 82 7.83 -0.97 -6.00
C GLU A 82 8.49 -1.83 -4.91
N TRP A 83 7.79 -2.12 -3.83
CA TRP A 83 8.33 -2.96 -2.75
C TRP A 83 8.66 -4.36 -3.25
N GLN A 84 7.85 -4.92 -4.15
CA GLN A 84 8.12 -6.21 -4.80
C GLN A 84 9.38 -6.23 -5.68
N LYS A 85 9.90 -5.06 -6.11
CA LYS A 85 11.12 -4.98 -6.93
C LYS A 85 12.40 -4.81 -6.10
N VAL A 86 12.25 -4.43 -4.83
CA VAL A 86 13.36 -4.15 -3.92
C VAL A 86 13.75 -5.39 -3.10
N GLU A 87 12.87 -6.39 -3.03
CA GLU A 87 13.12 -7.74 -2.49
C GLU A 87 13.59 -8.72 -3.57
#